data_AF-A0A1G1X1I1-F1
#
_entry.id   AF-A0A1G1X1I1-F1
#
_cell.length_a   1.000
_cell.length_b   1.000
_cell.length_c   1.000
_cell.angle_alpha   90.00
_cell.angle_beta   90.00
_cell.angle_gamma   90.00
#
_symmetry.space_group_name_H-M   'P 1'
#
loop_
_entity.id
_entity.type
_entity.pdbx_description
1 polymer ?
#
loop_
_entity_poly.entity_id
_entity_poly.type
_entity_poly.pdbx_seq_one_letter_code
_entity_poly.pdbx_strand_id
1 'polypeptide(L)'
;MIQYFFGDDTITARGRIAALAEKEHAQIRFVDKEDVGEMSLQSLLDASHNSLFGKTIVVLRDVATFPEHIRSQLLELAEQGTLSHEMIAWDRTAPDARLTFTKKIKKAVHCEAFMQPKDPQGITTWAATYAAREYADAAFSPGVLAEIVRLVGQDVNAVASEVAKCSVLASVTADDIARIVPQRAEQDTSAFPLLEAIVTHRSKDALRILGNIIDGGASERFVLSMLAYQFRLFLAVRIGHEKNADASVIHRATGFHPIAIQKAMPVVSRMQLAAITDALVRIGATEKTINTSSMDPRSMLTMLVLALAK
;
A
#
# COMPACT_ATOMS: atom_id res chain seq x y z
N MET A 1 -16.91 16.34 -20.75
CA MET A 1 -15.90 17.17 -20.04
C MET A 1 -14.74 16.28 -19.63
N ILE A 2 -13.48 16.74 -19.75
CA ILE A 2 -12.32 16.01 -19.19
C ILE A 2 -12.01 16.54 -17.81
N GLN A 3 -11.71 15.64 -16.88
CA GLN A 3 -11.10 15.94 -15.58
C GLN A 3 -9.75 15.23 -15.48
N TYR A 4 -8.82 15.80 -14.71
CA TYR A 4 -7.52 15.19 -14.47
C TYR A 4 -7.28 14.97 -12.98
N PHE A 5 -7.21 13.70 -12.58
CA PHE A 5 -6.97 13.27 -11.21
C PHE A 5 -5.54 12.77 -11.08
N PHE A 6 -4.90 13.06 -9.96
CA PHE A 6 -3.57 12.52 -9.70
C PHE A 6 -3.23 12.38 -8.21
N GLY A 7 -2.34 11.45 -7.88
CA GLY A 7 -1.79 11.27 -6.54
C GLY A 7 -1.87 9.83 -6.02
N ASP A 8 -1.27 9.60 -4.86
CA ASP A 8 -1.10 8.26 -4.25
C ASP A 8 -2.29 7.80 -3.40
N ASP A 9 -3.26 8.67 -3.08
CA ASP A 9 -4.51 8.28 -2.42
C ASP A 9 -5.53 7.74 -3.44
N THR A 10 -5.30 6.49 -3.84
CA THR A 10 -6.16 5.82 -4.83
C THR A 10 -7.56 5.48 -4.30
N ILE A 11 -7.75 5.42 -2.98
CA ILE A 11 -9.04 5.09 -2.36
C ILE A 11 -9.98 6.28 -2.47
N THR A 12 -9.52 7.49 -2.13
CA THR A 12 -10.33 8.69 -2.28
C THR A 12 -10.63 9.00 -3.74
N ALA A 13 -9.63 8.87 -4.62
CA ALA A 13 -9.82 9.06 -6.06
C ALA A 13 -10.89 8.11 -6.63
N ARG A 14 -10.88 6.83 -6.25
CA ARG A 14 -11.91 5.85 -6.67
C ARG A 14 -13.30 6.22 -6.18
N GLY A 15 -13.42 6.62 -4.91
CA GLY A 15 -14.70 7.06 -4.35
C GLY A 15 -15.23 8.31 -5.07
N ARG A 16 -14.36 9.24 -5.47
CA ARG A 16 -14.73 10.41 -6.27
C ARG A 16 -15.24 10.02 -7.66
N ILE A 17 -14.56 9.09 -8.34
CA ILE A 17 -14.98 8.54 -9.63
C ILE A 17 -16.33 7.84 -9.51
N ALA A 18 -16.53 7.03 -8.46
CA ALA A 18 -17.78 6.33 -8.21
C ALA A 18 -18.95 7.31 -7.98
N ALA A 19 -18.75 8.35 -7.16
CA ALA A 19 -19.76 9.37 -6.91
C ALA A 19 -20.13 10.17 -8.17
N LEU A 20 -19.17 10.44 -9.06
CA LEU A 20 -19.46 11.06 -10.36
C LEU A 20 -20.30 10.13 -11.25
N ALA A 21 -19.95 8.84 -11.31
CA ALA A 21 -20.68 7.85 -12.06
C ALA A 21 -22.12 7.66 -11.55
N GLU A 22 -22.31 7.62 -10.24
CA GLU A 22 -23.63 7.51 -9.61
C GLU A 22 -24.51 8.73 -9.93
N LYS A 23 -23.96 9.94 -9.81
CA LYS A 23 -24.67 11.19 -10.11
C LYS A 23 -25.15 11.24 -11.57
N GLU A 24 -24.35 10.74 -12.50
CA GLU A 24 -24.67 10.73 -13.93
C GLU A 24 -25.45 9.47 -14.36
N HIS A 25 -25.74 8.54 -13.44
CA HIS A 25 -26.27 7.21 -13.73
C HIS A 25 -25.47 6.49 -14.84
N ALA A 26 -24.15 6.62 -14.77
CA ALA A 26 -23.22 6.14 -15.77
C ALA A 26 -22.44 4.91 -15.30
N GLN A 27 -22.09 4.03 -16.24
CA GLN A 27 -21.13 2.96 -15.98
C GLN A 27 -19.70 3.49 -16.04
N ILE A 28 -18.78 2.84 -15.31
CA ILE A 28 -17.35 3.20 -15.34
C ILE A 28 -16.63 2.20 -16.23
N ARG A 29 -15.87 2.71 -17.20
CA ARG A 29 -14.94 1.91 -18.01
C ARG A 29 -13.51 2.36 -17.75
N PHE A 30 -12.73 1.48 -17.14
CA PHE A 30 -11.29 1.69 -17.00
C PHE A 30 -10.56 1.31 -18.29
N VAL A 31 -9.57 2.11 -18.66
CA VAL A 31 -8.68 1.90 -19.80
C VAL A 31 -7.25 2.02 -19.31
N ASP A 32 -6.47 0.97 -19.47
CA ASP A 32 -5.04 0.96 -19.20
C ASP A 32 -4.22 1.10 -20.47
N LYS A 33 -2.91 1.28 -20.31
CA LYS A 33 -1.98 1.44 -21.44
C LYS A 33 -2.05 0.26 -22.42
N GLU A 34 -2.24 -0.94 -21.89
CA GLU A 34 -2.33 -2.18 -22.67
C GLU A 34 -3.57 -2.20 -23.58
N ASP A 35 -4.66 -1.54 -23.18
CA ASP A 35 -5.89 -1.44 -23.97
C ASP A 35 -5.78 -0.45 -25.13
N VAL A 36 -4.79 0.44 -25.09
CA VAL A 36 -4.65 1.51 -26.09
C VAL A 36 -3.86 1.03 -27.31
N GLY A 37 -2.84 0.18 -27.16
CA GLY A 37 -2.12 -0.44 -28.29
C GLY A 37 -1.78 0.53 -29.45
N GLU A 38 -2.23 0.17 -30.66
CA GLU A 38 -2.21 1.03 -31.87
C GLU A 38 -3.56 1.76 -32.12
N MET A 39 -4.54 1.61 -31.22
CA MET A 39 -5.86 2.19 -31.38
C MET A 39 -5.84 3.70 -31.07
N SER A 40 -6.69 4.47 -31.76
CA SER A 40 -6.87 5.89 -31.45
C SER A 40 -7.74 6.10 -30.21
N LEU A 41 -7.57 7.23 -29.50
CA LEU A 41 -8.50 7.61 -28.43
C LEU A 41 -9.94 7.69 -28.90
N GLN A 42 -10.17 8.11 -30.15
CA GLN A 42 -11.50 8.11 -30.76
C GLN A 42 -12.09 6.71 -30.84
N SER A 43 -11.32 5.71 -31.23
CA SER A 43 -11.81 4.32 -31.29
C SER A 43 -12.22 3.80 -29.89
N LEU A 44 -11.50 4.21 -28.84
CA LEU A 44 -11.85 3.88 -27.46
C LEU A 44 -13.13 4.58 -27.01
N LEU A 45 -13.31 5.84 -27.40
CA LEU A 45 -14.53 6.60 -27.15
C LEU A 45 -15.71 5.97 -27.91
N ASP A 46 -15.55 5.65 -29.20
CA ASP A 46 -16.55 5.05 -30.09
C ASP A 46 -17.02 3.67 -29.60
N ALA A 47 -16.10 2.85 -29.07
CA ALA A 47 -16.47 1.61 -28.39
C ALA A 47 -17.35 1.84 -27.14
N SER A 48 -17.23 3.01 -26.52
CA SER A 48 -18.07 3.43 -25.38
C SER A 48 -19.41 4.04 -25.83
N HIS A 49 -19.53 4.44 -27.11
CA HIS A 49 -20.75 5.01 -27.69
C HIS A 49 -21.85 3.96 -27.98
N ASN A 50 -21.50 2.68 -28.16
CA ASN A 50 -22.45 1.61 -28.47
C ASN A 50 -22.96 0.83 -27.25
N SER A 51 -22.83 1.39 -26.04
CA SER A 51 -23.41 0.76 -24.87
C SER A 51 -24.94 0.86 -24.91
N LEU A 52 -25.60 -0.28 -25.11
CA LEU A 52 -27.06 -0.43 -24.92
C LEU A 52 -27.50 -0.14 -23.48
N PHE A 53 -26.55 0.07 -22.56
CA PHE A 53 -26.76 0.15 -21.11
C PHE A 53 -26.63 1.56 -20.52
N GLY A 54 -26.59 2.61 -21.36
CA GLY A 54 -26.63 4.01 -20.92
C GLY A 54 -25.29 4.75 -20.98
N LYS A 55 -25.18 5.87 -20.25
CA LYS A 55 -23.98 6.73 -20.23
C LYS A 55 -22.77 5.96 -19.67
N THR A 56 -21.58 6.25 -20.18
CA THR A 56 -20.32 5.65 -19.69
C THR A 56 -19.29 6.74 -19.39
N ILE A 57 -18.70 6.72 -18.20
CA ILE A 57 -17.52 7.51 -17.85
C ILE A 57 -16.28 6.68 -18.18
N VAL A 58 -15.43 7.20 -19.06
CA VAL A 58 -14.16 6.57 -19.42
C VAL A 58 -13.05 7.08 -18.50
N VAL A 59 -12.35 6.16 -17.85
CA VAL A 59 -11.26 6.46 -16.90
C VAL A 59 -9.94 5.92 -17.47
N LEU A 60 -9.08 6.83 -17.93
CA LEU A 60 -7.74 6.51 -18.44
C LEU A 60 -6.76 6.41 -17.27
N ARG A 61 -6.25 5.22 -16.96
CA ARG A 61 -5.35 5.00 -15.82
C ARG A 61 -3.89 5.14 -16.23
N ASP A 62 -3.13 5.86 -15.41
CA ASP A 62 -1.70 6.17 -15.59
C ASP A 62 -1.39 6.75 -16.97
N VAL A 63 -2.21 7.73 -17.36
CA VAL A 63 -2.17 8.42 -18.66
C VAL A 63 -0.79 9.02 -18.96
N ALA A 64 0.00 9.37 -17.94
CA ALA A 64 1.37 9.87 -18.15
C ALA A 64 2.27 8.83 -18.86
N THR A 65 1.95 7.54 -18.70
CA THR A 65 2.69 6.40 -19.27
C THR A 65 2.23 5.99 -20.67
N PHE A 66 1.14 6.59 -21.16
CA PHE A 66 0.58 6.32 -22.47
C PHE A 66 1.51 6.78 -23.60
N PRO A 67 1.39 6.19 -24.80
CA PRO A 67 2.13 6.64 -25.98
C PRO A 67 1.94 8.14 -26.27
N GLU A 68 2.96 8.77 -26.87
CA GLU A 68 2.94 10.22 -27.13
C GLU A 68 1.77 10.65 -28.03
N HIS A 69 1.46 9.89 -29.07
CA HIS A 69 0.36 10.20 -29.97
C HIS A 69 -1.00 10.27 -29.26
N ILE A 70 -1.23 9.39 -28.28
CA ILE A 70 -2.44 9.35 -27.44
C ILE A 70 -2.50 10.55 -26.50
N ARG A 71 -1.38 10.86 -25.84
CA ARG A 71 -1.29 12.03 -24.96
C ARG A 71 -1.53 13.33 -25.73
N SER A 72 -1.06 13.43 -26.97
CA SER A 72 -1.33 14.58 -27.84
C SER A 72 -2.81 14.69 -28.23
N GLN A 73 -3.45 13.58 -28.64
CA GLN A 73 -4.89 13.54 -28.92
C GLN A 73 -5.74 13.94 -27.70
N LEU A 74 -5.35 13.47 -26.50
CA LEU A 74 -6.05 13.83 -25.26
C LEU A 74 -5.97 15.34 -24.98
N LEU A 75 -4.82 15.96 -25.23
CA LEU A 75 -4.64 17.40 -25.06
C LEU A 75 -5.46 18.19 -26.08
N GLU A 76 -5.48 17.75 -27.34
CA GLU A 76 -6.31 18.37 -28.37
C GLU A 76 -7.81 18.33 -27.99
N LEU A 77 -8.29 17.18 -27.52
CA LEU A 77 -9.68 17.04 -27.03
C LEU A 77 -9.96 17.92 -25.80
N ALA A 78 -8.99 18.03 -24.89
CA ALA A 78 -9.08 18.89 -23.71
C ALA A 78 -9.18 20.38 -24.08
N GLU A 79 -8.38 20.83 -25.04
CA GLU A 79 -8.36 22.23 -25.49
C GLU A 79 -9.60 22.60 -26.32
N GLN A 80 -10.13 21.67 -27.11
CA GLN A 80 -11.33 21.88 -27.92
C GLN A 80 -12.62 21.90 -27.10
N GLY A 81 -12.60 21.40 -25.85
CA GLY A 81 -13.75 21.37 -24.95
C GLY A 81 -14.95 20.58 -25.45
N THR A 82 -14.82 19.87 -26.57
CA THR A 82 -15.92 19.24 -27.29
C THR A 82 -15.92 17.76 -26.98
N LEU A 83 -16.60 17.39 -25.91
CA LEU A 83 -16.83 15.98 -25.57
C LEU A 83 -18.28 15.77 -25.22
N SER A 84 -18.90 14.84 -25.95
CA SER A 84 -20.24 14.34 -25.67
C SER A 84 -20.32 13.61 -24.32
N HIS A 85 -19.18 13.18 -23.77
CA HIS A 85 -19.08 12.33 -22.58
C HIS A 85 -18.11 12.89 -21.53
N GLU A 86 -18.24 12.37 -20.31
CA GLU A 86 -17.32 12.65 -19.22
C GLU A 86 -16.14 11.67 -19.23
N MET A 87 -14.92 12.19 -19.20
CA MET A 87 -13.70 11.41 -19.22
C MET A 87 -12.78 11.85 -18.09
N ILE A 88 -12.16 10.88 -17.43
CA ILE A 88 -11.25 11.12 -16.32
C ILE A 88 -9.88 10.57 -16.71
N ALA A 89 -8.91 11.46 -16.85
CA ALA A 89 -7.51 11.09 -16.93
C ALA A 89 -6.97 10.96 -15.50
N TRP A 90 -6.48 9.79 -15.11
CA TRP A 90 -6.12 9.51 -13.71
C TRP A 90 -4.72 8.88 -13.57
N ASP A 91 -3.76 9.63 -13.02
CA ASP A 91 -2.45 9.10 -12.64
C ASP A 91 -2.45 8.66 -11.17
N ARG A 92 -2.15 7.38 -10.87
CA ARG A 92 -2.19 6.82 -9.49
C ARG A 92 -0.99 7.19 -8.63
N THR A 93 -0.23 8.18 -9.08
CA THR A 93 0.94 8.73 -8.40
C THR A 93 1.02 10.22 -8.71
N ALA A 94 1.88 10.95 -7.98
CA ALA A 94 2.17 12.33 -8.34
C ALA A 94 2.92 12.37 -9.70
N PRO A 95 2.39 13.09 -10.72
CA PRO A 95 2.95 13.10 -12.06
C PRO A 95 4.21 13.97 -12.09
N ASP A 96 5.18 13.63 -12.95
CA ASP A 96 6.37 14.46 -13.14
C ASP A 96 5.97 15.83 -13.71
N ALA A 97 6.12 16.87 -12.89
CA ALA A 97 5.76 18.24 -13.20
C ALA A 97 6.59 18.84 -14.35
N ARG A 98 7.71 18.21 -14.74
CA ARG A 98 8.58 18.68 -15.83
C ARG A 98 8.03 18.33 -17.21
N LEU A 99 7.24 17.25 -17.31
CA LEU A 99 6.70 16.77 -18.57
C LEU A 99 5.74 17.80 -19.18
N THR A 100 5.90 18.04 -20.49
CA THR A 100 5.05 18.96 -21.25
C THR A 100 3.58 18.58 -21.16
N PHE A 101 3.28 17.28 -21.22
CA PHE A 101 1.91 16.76 -21.06
C PHE A 101 1.28 17.20 -19.73
N THR A 102 1.94 16.94 -18.59
CA THR A 102 1.47 17.32 -17.25
C THR A 102 1.18 18.81 -17.14
N LYS A 103 2.05 19.66 -17.69
CA LYS A 103 1.87 21.12 -17.67
C LYS A 103 0.68 21.57 -18.51
N LYS A 104 0.46 20.95 -19.67
CA LYS A 104 -0.62 21.30 -20.59
C LYS A 104 -1.98 20.80 -20.07
N ILE A 105 -2.08 19.53 -19.69
CA ILE A 105 -3.35 18.96 -19.21
C ILE A 105 -3.84 19.70 -17.96
N LYS A 106 -2.94 20.04 -17.03
CA LYS A 106 -3.29 20.81 -15.82
C LYS A 106 -3.86 22.21 -16.08
N LYS A 107 -3.55 22.79 -17.24
CA LYS A 107 -4.08 24.10 -17.66
C LYS A 107 -5.38 23.97 -18.45
N ALA A 108 -5.52 22.88 -19.21
CA ALA A 108 -6.64 22.67 -20.11
C ALA A 108 -7.91 22.17 -19.38
N VAL A 109 -7.76 21.45 -18.26
CA VAL A 109 -8.90 20.77 -17.60
C VAL A 109 -8.95 20.99 -16.09
N HIS A 110 -10.12 20.76 -15.48
CA HIS A 110 -10.24 20.73 -14.03
C HIS A 110 -9.36 19.62 -13.43
N CYS A 111 -8.62 19.95 -12.38
CA CYS A 111 -7.66 19.07 -11.75
C CYS A 111 -7.95 18.86 -10.27
N GLU A 112 -7.86 17.62 -9.81
CA GLU A 112 -8.01 17.25 -8.40
C GLU A 112 -6.83 16.38 -7.96
N ALA A 113 -6.23 16.72 -6.81
CA ALA A 113 -5.07 16.03 -6.27
C ALA A 113 -5.48 15.16 -5.07
N PHE A 114 -5.10 13.89 -5.08
CA PHE A 114 -5.42 12.89 -4.06
C PHE A 114 -4.12 12.41 -3.42
N MET A 115 -3.67 13.10 -2.38
CA MET A 115 -2.42 12.78 -1.69
C MET A 115 -2.71 12.11 -0.35
N GLN A 116 -2.03 11.01 -0.07
CA GLN A 116 -2.15 10.35 1.24
C GLN A 116 -1.61 11.27 2.34
N PRO A 117 -2.35 11.44 3.46
CA PRO A 117 -1.80 12.09 4.64
C PRO A 117 -0.63 11.27 5.18
N LYS A 118 0.39 11.96 5.70
CA LYS A 118 1.63 11.33 6.20
C LYS A 118 1.71 11.28 7.72
N ASP A 119 0.89 12.05 8.41
CA ASP A 119 0.85 12.10 9.85
C ASP A 119 -0.40 11.40 10.40
N PRO A 120 -0.35 10.83 11.62
CA PRO A 120 -1.47 10.09 12.20
C PRO A 120 -2.78 10.89 12.31
N GLN A 121 -2.70 12.20 12.58
CA GLN A 121 -3.89 13.05 12.70
C GLN A 121 -4.56 13.27 11.33
N GLY A 122 -3.75 13.50 10.31
CA GLY A 122 -4.19 13.57 8.92
C GLY A 122 -4.86 12.26 8.48
N ILE A 123 -4.27 11.10 8.81
CA ILE A 123 -4.86 9.79 8.47
C ILE A 123 -6.17 9.56 9.23
N THR A 124 -6.26 10.00 10.49
CA THR A 124 -7.51 9.91 11.25
C THR A 124 -8.62 10.75 10.62
N THR A 125 -8.29 11.98 10.18
CA THR A 125 -9.22 12.87 9.48
C THR A 125 -9.66 12.28 8.14
N TRP A 126 -8.71 11.71 7.40
CA TRP A 126 -8.97 10.99 6.17
C TRP A 126 -9.88 9.78 6.40
N ALA A 127 -9.62 8.99 7.44
CA ALA A 127 -10.41 7.81 7.78
C ALA A 127 -11.86 8.18 8.14
N ALA A 128 -12.06 9.31 8.83
CA ALA A 128 -13.40 9.83 9.11
C ALA A 128 -14.15 10.22 7.82
N THR A 129 -13.46 10.89 6.89
CA THR A 129 -14.02 11.27 5.60
C THR A 129 -14.36 10.04 4.75
N TYR A 130 -13.45 9.06 4.72
CA TYR A 130 -13.64 7.78 4.05
C TYR A 130 -14.83 7.01 4.63
N ALA A 131 -14.89 6.89 5.97
CA ALA A 131 -15.97 6.18 6.65
C ALA A 131 -17.34 6.83 6.39
N ALA A 132 -17.43 8.16 6.49
CA ALA A 132 -18.68 8.88 6.24
C ALA A 132 -19.18 8.74 4.80
N ARG A 133 -18.26 8.59 3.83
CA ARG A 133 -18.61 8.43 2.42
C ARG A 133 -19.06 7.01 2.08
N GLU A 134 -18.28 6.01 2.48
CA GLU A 134 -18.51 4.62 2.07
C GLU A 134 -19.47 3.87 3.01
N TYR A 135 -19.57 4.30 4.26
CA TYR A 135 -20.31 3.62 5.33
C TYR A 135 -21.17 4.62 6.09
N ALA A 136 -22.03 5.37 5.38
CA ALA A 136 -22.86 6.42 5.95
C ALA A 136 -23.75 5.96 7.12
N ASP A 137 -24.16 4.69 7.12
CA ASP A 137 -24.97 4.08 8.18
C ASP A 137 -24.14 3.61 9.40
N ALA A 138 -22.81 3.55 9.28
CA ALA A 138 -21.93 3.11 10.36
C ALA A 138 -21.54 4.28 11.27
N ALA A 139 -21.88 4.17 12.56
CA ALA A 139 -21.54 5.18 13.55
C ALA A 139 -20.11 5.00 14.08
N PHE A 140 -19.15 5.69 13.47
CA PHE A 140 -17.78 5.79 13.99
C PHE A 140 -17.62 7.00 14.91
N SER A 141 -17.25 6.77 16.16
CA SER A 141 -16.80 7.87 17.02
C SER A 141 -15.37 8.31 16.63
N PRO A 142 -14.99 9.59 16.83
CA PRO A 142 -13.62 10.04 16.54
C PRO A 142 -12.54 9.25 17.29
N GLY A 143 -12.83 8.79 18.50
CA GLY A 143 -11.91 7.98 19.31
C GLY A 143 -11.66 6.59 18.71
N VAL A 144 -12.68 5.99 18.08
CA VAL A 144 -12.56 4.69 17.40
C VAL A 144 -11.58 4.79 16.23
N LEU A 145 -11.73 5.80 15.37
CA LEU A 145 -10.86 5.94 14.20
C LEU A 145 -9.42 6.25 14.59
N ALA A 146 -9.22 7.09 15.62
CA ALA A 146 -7.89 7.37 16.16
C ALA A 146 -7.23 6.09 16.68
N GLU A 147 -7.99 5.22 17.36
CA GLU A 147 -7.48 3.94 17.86
C GLU A 147 -7.15 2.96 16.73
N ILE A 148 -7.96 2.89 15.68
CA ILE A 148 -7.64 2.10 14.47
C ILE A 148 -6.32 2.59 13.87
N VAL A 149 -6.13 3.90 13.68
CA VAL A 149 -4.88 4.46 13.16
C VAL A 149 -3.70 4.17 14.09
N ARG A 150 -3.91 4.26 15.41
CA ARG A 150 -2.88 3.90 16.41
C ARG A 150 -2.46 2.44 16.30
N LEU A 151 -3.42 1.53 16.13
CA LEU A 151 -3.18 0.09 16.05
C LEU A 151 -2.65 -0.35 14.69
N VAL A 152 -3.02 0.32 13.60
CA VAL A 152 -2.63 -0.08 12.24
C VAL A 152 -1.35 0.63 11.77
N GLY A 153 -1.16 1.87 12.19
CA GLY A 153 -0.06 2.73 11.78
C GLY A 153 -0.45 3.64 10.61
N GLN A 154 0.54 4.05 9.84
CA GLN A 154 0.36 5.06 8.78
C GLN A 154 0.00 4.46 7.39
N ASP A 155 -0.25 3.16 7.31
CA ASP A 155 -0.70 2.53 6.07
C ASP A 155 -2.20 2.82 5.85
N VAL A 156 -2.48 3.79 4.99
CA VAL A 156 -3.83 4.23 4.64
C VAL A 156 -4.70 3.09 4.09
N ASN A 157 -4.13 2.16 3.32
CA ASN A 157 -4.89 1.01 2.78
C ASN A 157 -5.27 0.04 3.90
N ALA A 158 -4.33 -0.22 4.81
CA ALA A 158 -4.62 -1.05 5.97
C ALA A 158 -5.67 -0.40 6.87
N VAL A 159 -5.59 0.91 7.11
CA VAL A 159 -6.61 1.67 7.87
C VAL A 159 -7.98 1.55 7.21
N ALA A 160 -8.07 1.76 5.89
CA ALA A 160 -9.33 1.58 5.16
C ALA A 160 -9.92 0.17 5.32
N SER A 161 -9.07 -0.86 5.26
CA SER A 161 -9.51 -2.24 5.45
C SER A 161 -10.08 -2.48 6.85
N GLU A 162 -9.45 -1.95 7.89
CA GLU A 162 -9.94 -2.12 9.26
C GLU A 162 -11.20 -1.28 9.52
N VAL A 163 -11.31 -0.08 8.95
CA VAL A 163 -12.56 0.71 8.95
C VAL A 163 -13.69 -0.07 8.27
N ALA A 164 -13.45 -0.67 7.10
CA ALA A 164 -14.43 -1.49 6.39
C ALA A 164 -14.93 -2.66 7.25
N LYS A 165 -14.04 -3.37 7.95
CA LYS A 165 -14.44 -4.47 8.85
C LYS A 165 -15.28 -3.97 10.01
N CYS A 166 -14.88 -2.87 10.64
CA CYS A 166 -15.59 -2.29 11.77
C CYS A 166 -16.97 -1.76 11.36
N SER A 167 -17.15 -1.33 10.10
CA SER A 167 -18.42 -0.77 9.60
C SER A 167 -19.58 -1.76 9.62
N VAL A 168 -19.29 -3.07 9.65
CA VAL A 168 -20.30 -4.14 9.72
C VAL A 168 -20.97 -4.20 11.10
N LEU A 169 -20.34 -3.62 12.13
CA LEU A 169 -20.90 -3.58 13.47
C LEU A 169 -21.94 -2.46 13.58
N ALA A 170 -23.06 -2.74 14.25
CA ALA A 170 -24.11 -1.75 14.53
C ALA A 170 -23.61 -0.57 15.39
N SER A 171 -22.59 -0.81 16.23
CA SER A 171 -21.87 0.21 16.99
C SER A 171 -20.45 -0.29 17.21
N VAL A 172 -19.46 0.56 16.92
CA VAL A 172 -18.05 0.21 17.13
C VAL A 172 -17.60 0.76 18.48
N THR A 173 -17.26 -0.12 19.42
CA THR A 173 -16.67 0.26 20.72
C THR A 173 -15.15 0.08 20.72
N ALA A 174 -14.45 0.68 21.69
CA ALA A 174 -13.00 0.49 21.84
C ALA A 174 -12.62 -0.99 22.06
N ASP A 175 -13.44 -1.75 22.78
CA ASP A 175 -13.24 -3.18 23.03
C ASP A 175 -13.38 -3.99 21.73
N ASP A 176 -14.32 -3.62 20.85
CA ASP A 176 -14.47 -4.27 19.54
C ASP A 176 -13.23 -4.06 18.68
N ILE A 177 -12.68 -2.84 18.67
CA ILE A 177 -11.44 -2.54 17.95
C ILE A 177 -10.30 -3.41 18.46
N ALA A 178 -10.11 -3.52 19.78
CA ALA A 178 -9.06 -4.33 20.39
C ALA A 178 -9.16 -5.82 20.00
N ARG A 179 -10.36 -6.31 19.69
CA ARG A 179 -10.61 -7.70 19.25
C ARG A 179 -10.48 -7.90 17.75
N ILE A 180 -10.91 -6.92 16.95
CA ILE A 180 -11.06 -7.05 15.49
C ILE A 180 -9.82 -6.55 14.75
N VAL A 181 -9.21 -5.48 15.26
CA VAL A 181 -8.09 -4.82 14.61
C VAL A 181 -6.80 -5.38 15.19
N PRO A 182 -6.09 -6.27 14.47
CA PRO A 182 -4.80 -6.75 14.93
C PRO A 182 -3.86 -5.54 15.05
N GLN A 183 -3.15 -5.47 16.16
CA GLN A 183 -2.17 -4.43 16.44
C GLN A 183 -0.98 -4.55 15.46
N ARG A 184 -1.07 -3.92 14.29
CA ARG A 184 -0.06 -3.94 13.22
C ARG A 184 1.03 -2.87 13.38
N ALA A 185 0.71 -1.70 13.93
CA ALA A 185 1.66 -0.62 14.20
C ALA A 185 2.78 -1.07 15.15
N GLU A 186 2.45 -1.98 16.07
CA GLU A 186 3.45 -2.61 16.94
C GLU A 186 3.98 -3.93 16.39
N GLN A 187 3.46 -4.50 15.31
CA GLN A 187 4.06 -5.71 14.71
C GLN A 187 5.45 -5.42 14.12
N ASP A 188 5.73 -4.19 13.68
CA ASP A 188 7.10 -3.75 13.38
C ASP A 188 7.99 -3.62 14.64
N THR A 189 7.39 -3.50 15.83
CA THR A 189 8.10 -3.37 17.12
C THR A 189 8.19 -4.70 17.90
N SER A 190 7.23 -5.61 17.75
CA SER A 190 7.18 -6.95 18.36
C SER A 190 8.18 -7.91 17.73
N ALA A 191 8.55 -7.71 16.47
CA ALA A 191 9.59 -8.49 15.81
C ALA A 191 10.99 -8.18 16.35
N PHE A 192 11.22 -6.93 16.78
CA PHE A 192 12.56 -6.44 17.09
C PHE A 192 13.23 -7.20 18.24
N PRO A 193 12.54 -7.51 19.35
CA PRO A 193 13.10 -8.37 20.40
C PRO A 193 13.49 -9.77 19.90
N LEU A 194 12.66 -10.38 19.03
CA LEU A 194 12.96 -11.69 18.44
C LEU A 194 14.20 -11.61 17.56
N LEU A 195 14.25 -10.60 16.68
CA LEU A 195 15.38 -10.37 15.78
C LEU A 195 16.65 -10.07 16.55
N GLU A 196 16.58 -9.20 17.57
CA GLU A 196 17.72 -8.87 18.42
C GLU A 196 18.25 -10.12 19.11
N ALA A 197 17.37 -10.99 19.63
CA ALA A 197 17.78 -12.26 20.20
C ALA A 197 18.45 -13.19 19.17
N ILE A 198 17.93 -13.24 17.94
CA ILE A 198 18.50 -14.03 16.84
C ILE A 198 19.92 -13.53 16.49
N VAL A 199 20.07 -12.24 16.17
CA VAL A 199 21.33 -11.66 15.69
C VAL A 199 22.40 -11.52 16.77
N THR A 200 22.01 -11.59 18.05
CA THR A 200 22.93 -11.63 19.20
C THR A 200 23.19 -13.05 19.70
N HIS A 201 22.78 -14.07 18.93
CA HIS A 201 22.98 -15.49 19.23
C HIS A 201 22.37 -15.95 20.58
N ARG A 202 21.34 -15.25 21.05
CA ARG A 202 20.58 -15.59 22.27
C ARG A 202 19.44 -16.55 21.93
N SER A 203 19.78 -17.75 21.49
CA SER A 203 18.83 -18.77 21.00
C SER A 203 17.71 -19.10 22.01
N LYS A 204 18.02 -19.17 23.32
CA LYS A 204 17.01 -19.39 24.38
C LYS A 204 15.96 -18.25 24.44
N ASP A 205 16.42 -17.01 24.36
CA ASP A 205 15.52 -15.85 24.34
C ASP A 205 14.72 -15.80 23.04
N ALA A 206 15.35 -16.09 21.90
CA ALA A 206 14.68 -16.12 20.60
C ALA A 206 13.54 -17.15 20.60
N LEU A 207 13.75 -18.35 21.14
CA LEU A 207 12.70 -19.36 21.25
C LEU A 207 11.57 -18.96 22.20
N ARG A 208 11.90 -18.35 23.34
CA ARG A 208 10.88 -17.85 24.28
C ARG A 208 10.03 -16.75 23.63
N ILE A 209 10.65 -15.81 22.95
CA ILE A 209 9.95 -14.72 22.26
C ILE A 209 9.12 -15.26 21.10
N LEU A 210 9.65 -16.19 20.31
CA LEU A 210 8.91 -16.88 19.25
C LEU A 210 7.65 -17.56 19.81
N GLY A 211 7.79 -18.30 20.92
CA GLY A 211 6.68 -18.94 21.62
C GLY A 211 5.62 -17.93 22.01
N ASN A 212 6.01 -16.83 22.67
CA ASN A 212 5.08 -15.77 23.07
C ASN A 212 4.34 -15.13 21.88
N ILE A 213 5.01 -14.95 20.73
CA ILE A 213 4.37 -14.38 19.54
C ILE A 213 3.30 -15.34 18.99
N ILE A 214 3.61 -16.63 18.89
CA ILE A 214 2.68 -17.64 18.39
C ILE A 214 1.52 -17.86 19.37
N ASP A 215 1.83 -17.99 20.66
CA ASP A 215 0.84 -18.19 21.73
C ASP A 215 -0.05 -16.94 21.91
N GLY A 216 0.45 -15.76 21.51
CA GLY A 216 -0.32 -14.51 21.40
C GLY A 216 -1.25 -14.43 20.19
N GLY A 217 -1.36 -15.51 19.39
CA GLY A 217 -2.32 -15.62 18.28
C GLY A 217 -1.74 -15.31 16.89
N ALA A 218 -0.44 -15.04 16.78
CA ALA A 218 0.19 -14.85 15.48
C ALA A 218 0.35 -16.20 14.75
N SER A 219 -0.13 -16.28 13.50
CA SER A 219 0.11 -17.47 12.68
C SER A 219 1.60 -17.66 12.38
N GLU A 220 2.04 -18.90 12.24
CA GLU A 220 3.42 -19.24 11.87
C GLU A 220 3.82 -18.62 10.53
N ARG A 221 2.87 -18.57 9.59
CA ARG A 221 3.09 -17.93 8.29
C ARG A 221 3.33 -16.43 8.44
N PHE A 222 2.60 -15.77 9.33
CA PHE A 222 2.82 -14.35 9.63
C PHE A 222 4.22 -14.13 10.20
N VAL A 223 4.64 -14.93 11.17
CA VAL A 223 6.00 -14.84 11.75
C VAL A 223 7.08 -15.06 10.68
N LEU A 224 6.87 -16.00 9.77
CA LEU A 224 7.81 -16.26 8.68
C LEU A 224 7.92 -15.07 7.72
N SER A 225 6.79 -14.51 7.29
CA SER A 225 6.77 -13.30 6.45
C SER A 225 7.38 -12.09 7.16
N MET A 226 7.16 -11.96 8.48
CA MET A 226 7.77 -10.94 9.33
C MET A 226 9.29 -11.07 9.37
N LEU A 227 9.84 -12.27 9.59
CA LEU A 227 11.29 -12.52 9.51
C LEU A 227 11.83 -12.18 8.11
N ALA A 228 11.14 -12.59 7.06
CA ALA A 228 11.54 -12.33 5.68
C ALA A 228 11.62 -10.82 5.37
N TYR A 229 10.67 -10.03 5.88
CA TYR A 229 10.68 -8.57 5.74
C TYR A 229 11.90 -7.96 6.44
N GLN A 230 12.16 -8.39 7.67
CA GLN A 230 13.20 -7.82 8.53
C GLN A 230 14.61 -8.13 8.00
N PHE A 231 14.84 -9.34 7.50
CA PHE A 231 16.12 -9.67 6.86
C PHE A 231 16.31 -8.96 5.51
N ARG A 232 15.22 -8.64 4.77
CA ARG A 232 15.30 -7.78 3.57
C ARG A 232 15.66 -6.35 3.93
N LEU A 233 15.09 -5.81 5.01
CA LEU A 233 15.49 -4.53 5.58
C LEU A 233 16.97 -4.55 5.98
N PHE A 234 17.44 -5.62 6.65
CA PHE A 234 18.85 -5.75 7.02
C PHE A 234 19.77 -5.79 5.81
N LEU A 235 19.39 -6.49 4.75
CA LEU A 235 20.15 -6.51 3.50
C LEU A 235 20.27 -5.11 2.89
N ALA A 236 19.15 -4.39 2.79
CA ALA A 236 19.12 -3.01 2.31
C ALA A 236 20.01 -2.08 3.13
N VAL A 237 19.90 -2.16 4.46
CA VAL A 237 20.71 -1.35 5.38
C VAL A 237 22.19 -1.72 5.31
N ARG A 238 22.53 -3.01 5.15
CA ARG A 238 23.92 -3.47 5.04
C ARG A 238 24.58 -2.95 3.77
N ILE A 239 23.88 -3.04 2.63
CA ILE A 239 24.37 -2.52 1.34
C ILE A 239 24.51 -0.99 1.42
N GLY A 240 23.55 -0.30 2.04
CA GLY A 240 23.63 1.14 2.28
C GLY A 240 24.84 1.51 3.15
N HIS A 241 25.06 0.78 4.24
CA HIS A 241 26.19 0.97 5.15
C HIS A 241 27.54 0.79 4.44
N GLU A 242 27.70 -0.20 3.56
CA GLU A 242 28.93 -0.37 2.76
C GLU A 242 29.21 0.82 1.84
N LYS A 243 28.17 1.56 1.46
CA LYS A 243 28.25 2.76 0.63
C LYS A 243 28.28 4.06 1.44
N ASN A 244 28.39 3.99 2.77
CA ASN A 244 28.25 5.14 3.67
C ASN A 244 26.95 5.95 3.46
N ALA A 245 25.87 5.28 3.05
CA ALA A 245 24.58 5.89 2.84
C ALA A 245 23.86 6.15 4.17
N ASP A 246 23.24 7.33 4.31
CA ASP A 246 22.37 7.63 5.44
C ASP A 246 20.98 7.00 5.29
N ALA A 247 20.17 7.07 6.36
CA ALA A 247 18.83 6.51 6.38
C ALA A 247 17.89 7.11 5.31
N SER A 248 18.10 8.38 4.92
CA SER A 248 17.30 9.05 3.89
C SER A 248 17.60 8.51 2.50
N VAL A 249 18.88 8.27 2.20
CA VAL A 249 19.34 7.66 0.95
C VAL A 249 18.81 6.22 0.85
N ILE A 250 18.91 5.44 1.92
CA ILE A 250 18.39 4.06 1.97
C ILE A 250 16.87 4.07 1.77
N HIS A 251 16.15 4.96 2.47
CA HIS A 251 14.69 5.11 2.31
C HIS A 251 14.30 5.40 0.85
N ARG A 252 14.93 6.39 0.21
CA ARG A 252 14.65 6.74 -1.19
C ARG A 252 14.90 5.58 -2.15
N ALA A 253 15.93 4.76 -1.88
CA ALA A 253 16.31 3.65 -2.76
C ALA A 253 15.44 2.41 -2.58
N THR A 254 14.86 2.20 -1.39
CA THR A 254 14.26 0.91 -1.00
C THR A 254 12.79 0.99 -0.62
N GLY A 255 12.28 2.20 -0.32
CA GLY A 255 10.93 2.42 0.18
C GLY A 255 10.72 2.05 1.66
N PHE A 256 11.70 1.46 2.35
CA PHE A 256 11.58 1.15 3.77
C PHE A 256 11.44 2.41 4.62
N HIS A 257 10.64 2.35 5.69
CA HIS A 257 10.37 3.51 6.54
C HIS A 257 11.65 4.01 7.25
N PRO A 258 11.90 5.33 7.34
CA PRO A 258 13.12 5.88 7.96
C PRO A 258 13.35 5.40 9.40
N ILE A 259 12.29 5.28 10.21
CA ILE A 259 12.39 4.79 11.60
C ILE A 259 12.85 3.33 11.64
N ALA A 260 12.34 2.46 10.75
CA ALA A 260 12.73 1.06 10.70
C ALA A 260 14.21 0.93 10.28
N ILE A 261 14.63 1.73 9.29
CA ILE A 261 16.03 1.82 8.88
C ILE A 261 16.92 2.25 10.06
N GLN A 262 16.57 3.34 10.74
CA GLN A 262 17.34 3.86 11.87
C GLN A 262 17.47 2.84 13.01
N LYS A 263 16.39 2.11 13.32
CA LYS A 263 16.44 1.03 14.32
C LYS A 263 17.31 -0.14 13.88
N ALA A 264 17.31 -0.48 12.59
CA ALA A 264 18.10 -1.58 12.03
C ALA A 264 19.59 -1.26 11.92
N MET A 265 19.98 -0.01 11.66
CA MET A 265 21.39 0.41 11.49
C MET A 265 22.35 -0.09 12.60
N PRO A 266 22.08 0.10 13.91
CA PRO A 266 22.98 -0.38 14.95
C PRO A 266 23.12 -1.91 14.99
N VAL A 267 22.04 -2.65 14.67
CA VAL A 267 22.03 -4.11 14.62
C VAL A 267 22.83 -4.62 13.42
N VAL A 268 22.55 -4.06 12.25
CA VAL A 268 23.13 -4.48 10.96
C VAL A 268 24.61 -4.13 10.84
N SER A 269 25.07 -3.05 11.49
CA SER A 269 26.48 -2.65 11.49
C SER A 269 27.43 -3.76 11.95
N ARG A 270 26.94 -4.72 12.75
CA ARG A 270 27.71 -5.85 13.30
C ARG A 270 27.53 -7.16 12.52
N MET A 271 26.65 -7.18 11.52
CA MET A 271 26.32 -8.38 10.76
C MET A 271 27.12 -8.44 9.45
N GLN A 272 27.54 -9.64 9.06
CA GLN A 272 28.14 -9.87 7.76
C GLN A 272 27.05 -10.01 6.68
N LEU A 273 27.32 -9.46 5.49
CA LEU A 273 26.40 -9.56 4.34
C LEU A 273 26.06 -11.03 3.99
N ALA A 274 27.06 -11.93 4.09
CA ALA A 274 26.89 -13.35 3.87
C ALA A 274 25.89 -13.99 4.85
N ALA A 275 25.92 -13.60 6.12
CA ALA A 275 25.01 -14.11 7.15
C ALA A 275 23.55 -13.66 6.89
N ILE A 276 23.36 -12.39 6.49
CA ILE A 276 22.03 -11.87 6.12
C ILE A 276 21.48 -12.61 4.89
N THR A 277 22.34 -12.89 3.91
CA THR A 277 21.95 -13.58 2.68
C THR A 277 21.62 -15.04 2.94
N ASP A 278 22.43 -15.76 3.73
CA ASP A 278 22.15 -17.14 4.15
C ASP A 278 20.83 -17.23 4.91
N ALA A 279 20.56 -16.29 5.81
CA ALA A 279 19.30 -16.21 6.52
C ALA A 279 18.10 -16.05 5.57
N LEU A 280 18.18 -15.17 4.57
CA LEU A 280 17.13 -15.01 3.56
C LEU A 280 16.88 -16.28 2.75
N VAL A 281 17.94 -17.02 2.40
CA VAL A 281 17.83 -18.31 1.70
C VAL A 281 17.10 -19.34 2.57
N ARG A 282 17.46 -19.45 3.85
CA ARG A 282 16.80 -20.37 4.80
C ARG A 282 15.34 -20.01 5.03
N ILE A 283 15.03 -18.72 5.18
CA ILE A 283 13.66 -18.23 5.31
C ILE A 283 12.86 -18.61 4.07
N GLY A 284 13.37 -18.32 2.86
CA GLY A 284 12.68 -18.64 1.61
C GLY A 284 12.50 -20.15 1.38
N ALA A 285 13.47 -20.98 1.78
CA ALA A 285 13.34 -22.44 1.72
C ALA A 285 12.24 -22.95 2.66
N THR A 286 12.15 -22.37 3.86
CA THR A 286 11.09 -22.69 4.84
C THR A 286 9.72 -22.25 4.31
N GLU A 287 9.63 -21.08 3.67
CA GLU A 287 8.39 -20.54 3.13
C GLU A 287 7.80 -21.39 2.00
N LYS A 288 8.66 -22.00 1.18
CA LYS A 288 8.24 -22.95 0.13
C LYS A 288 7.70 -24.27 0.67
N THR A 289 8.14 -24.67 1.86
CA THR A 289 7.86 -26.01 2.41
C THR A 289 6.82 -26.00 3.53
N ILE A 290 6.50 -24.84 4.10
CA ILE A 290 5.61 -24.70 5.27
C ILE A 290 4.20 -25.28 5.06
N ASN A 291 3.71 -25.32 3.82
CA ASN A 291 2.38 -25.86 3.47
C ASN A 291 2.43 -27.26 2.83
N THR A 292 3.61 -27.76 2.50
CA THR A 292 3.79 -28.98 1.70
C THR A 292 4.56 -30.07 2.45
N SER A 293 5.15 -29.73 3.60
CA SER A 293 5.88 -30.67 4.43
C SER A 293 4.96 -31.45 5.37
N SER A 294 5.39 -32.63 5.79
CA SER A 294 4.76 -33.42 6.85
C SER A 294 5.09 -32.91 8.26
N MET A 295 5.98 -31.92 8.38
CA MET A 295 6.36 -31.32 9.65
C MET A 295 5.37 -30.20 10.01
N ASP A 296 5.03 -30.08 11.29
CA ASP A 296 4.15 -29.01 11.73
C ASP A 296 4.85 -27.63 11.58
N PRO A 297 4.11 -26.57 11.16
CA PRO A 297 4.67 -25.24 10.93
C PRO A 297 5.42 -24.63 12.13
N ARG A 298 5.01 -24.96 13.36
CA ARG A 298 5.62 -24.44 14.59
C ARG A 298 7.01 -25.04 14.80
N SER A 299 7.17 -26.34 14.57
CA SER A 299 8.47 -27.01 14.57
C SER A 299 9.40 -26.47 13.49
N MET A 300 8.88 -26.24 12.28
CA MET A 300 9.67 -25.66 11.19
C MET A 300 10.21 -24.27 11.54
N LEU A 301 9.35 -23.40 12.08
CA LEU A 301 9.78 -22.08 12.56
C LEU A 301 10.79 -22.17 13.71
N THR A 302 10.57 -23.08 14.65
CA THR A 302 11.48 -23.30 15.79
C THR A 302 12.87 -23.66 15.30
N MET A 303 12.96 -24.60 14.34
CA MET A 303 14.23 -24.97 13.72
C MET A 303 14.86 -23.84 12.92
N LEU A 304 14.05 -23.07 12.18
CA LEU A 304 14.54 -21.90 11.44
C LEU A 304 15.17 -20.89 12.41
N VAL A 305 14.44 -20.49 13.45
CA VAL A 305 14.94 -19.52 14.44
C VAL A 305 16.21 -20.03 15.13
N LEU A 306 16.27 -21.32 15.48
CA LEU A 306 17.49 -21.94 16.01
C LEU A 306 18.65 -21.91 15.01
N ALA A 307 18.39 -22.11 13.72
CA ALA A 307 19.42 -22.06 12.69
C ALA A 307 19.93 -20.63 12.45
N LEU A 308 19.06 -19.62 12.57
CA LEU A 308 19.40 -18.21 12.41
C LEU A 308 20.14 -17.62 13.63
N ALA A 309 19.92 -18.18 14.83
CA ALA A 309 20.52 -17.71 16.08
C ALA A 309 21.87 -18.38 16.42
N LYS A 310 22.57 -18.93 15.43
CA LYS A 310 23.87 -19.62 15.57
C LYS A 310 25.05 -18.72 15.30
#